data_AF-A0A6N9UNP7-F1
#
_entry.id   AF-A0A6N9UNP7-F1
#
_cell.length_a   1.000
_cell.length_b   1.000
_cell.length_c   1.000
_cell.angle_alpha   90.00
_cell.angle_beta   90.00
_cell.angle_gamma   90.00
#
_symmetry.space_group_name_H-M   'P 1'
#
loop_
_entity.id
_entity.type
_entity.pdbx_description
1 polymer ?
#
loop_
_entity_poly.entity_id
_entity_poly.type
_entity_poly.pdbx_seq_one_letter_code
_entity_poly.pdbx_strand_id
1 'polypeptide(L)'
;MLRAQLAALLRDGAQSRQQHEARNLQRSWRRFAAFAYVAEQYGYRYNGLSPLSPAGSPNPYFAFRRLPDAPERAAWSAQHHPAAPEGGPLPGMRPGGSRLRPLPEVQQEVDLLHARIMVDYSRTHRRRGLTALLVLLVAMLIPLSQTGFSAQSLLVCGAVWLLFAALWLTGLVIARRRYAKYSRVLRDSGVDWPPNPSLA
;
A
#
# COMPACT_ATOMS: atom_id res chain seq x y z
N MET A 1 -13.88 10.04 -0.55
CA MET A 1 -12.84 9.17 -1.15
C MET A 1 -13.20 7.69 -1.07
N LEU A 2 -13.45 7.11 0.11
CA LEU A 2 -13.86 5.68 0.23
C LEU A 2 -15.06 5.30 -0.65
N ARG A 3 -16.14 6.09 -0.60
CA ARG A 3 -17.36 5.85 -1.40
C ARG A 3 -17.08 5.78 -2.90
N ALA A 4 -16.18 6.63 -3.41
CA ALA A 4 -15.80 6.62 -4.82
C ALA A 4 -14.98 5.37 -5.19
N GLN A 5 -14.09 4.91 -4.30
CA GLN A 5 -13.34 3.67 -4.50
C GLN A 5 -14.26 2.44 -4.48
N LEU A 6 -15.20 2.40 -3.53
CA LEU A 6 -16.19 1.34 -3.46
C LEU A 6 -17.10 1.33 -4.68
N ALA A 7 -17.61 2.49 -5.11
CA ALA A 7 -18.42 2.60 -6.32
C ALA A 7 -17.65 2.15 -7.58
N ALA A 8 -16.35 2.46 -7.67
CA ALA A 8 -15.49 1.97 -8.75
C ALA A 8 -15.33 0.44 -8.71
N LEU A 9 -15.06 -0.13 -7.54
CA LEU A 9 -14.97 -1.58 -7.35
C LEU A 9 -16.27 -2.30 -7.76
N LEU A 10 -17.42 -1.80 -7.31
CA LEU A 10 -18.73 -2.39 -7.63
C LEU A 10 -19.05 -2.26 -9.12
N ARG A 11 -18.70 -1.13 -9.74
CA ARG A 11 -18.82 -0.93 -11.19
C ARG A 11 -17.96 -1.92 -11.96
N ASP A 12 -16.71 -2.11 -11.55
CA ASP A 12 -15.79 -3.07 -12.18
C ASP A 12 -16.31 -4.51 -12.03
N GLY A 13 -16.87 -4.84 -10.86
CA GLY A 13 -17.57 -6.11 -10.62
C GLY A 13 -18.75 -6.33 -11.55
N ALA A 14 -19.62 -5.33 -11.71
CA ALA A 14 -20.75 -5.36 -12.63
C ALA A 14 -20.33 -5.51 -14.10
N GLN A 15 -19.19 -4.90 -14.48
CA GLN A 15 -18.59 -5.03 -15.80
C GLN A 15 -17.77 -6.31 -16.00
N SER A 16 -17.77 -7.22 -15.02
CA SER A 16 -17.00 -8.47 -15.06
C SER A 16 -15.50 -8.26 -15.36
N ARG A 17 -14.92 -7.13 -14.91
CA ARG A 17 -13.48 -6.88 -15.10
C ARG A 17 -12.65 -7.91 -14.34
N GLN A 18 -11.65 -8.47 -15.03
CA GLN A 18 -10.74 -9.45 -14.45
C GLN A 18 -9.78 -8.86 -13.41
N GLN A 19 -9.53 -7.56 -13.49
CA GLN A 19 -8.64 -6.84 -12.60
C GLN A 19 -9.25 -5.49 -12.21
N HIS A 20 -9.23 -5.21 -10.91
CA HIS A 20 -9.52 -3.91 -10.33
C HIS A 20 -8.23 -3.29 -9.80
N GLU A 21 -8.06 -1.98 -9.97
CA GLU A 21 -6.89 -1.27 -9.50
C GLU A 21 -7.26 -0.15 -8.55
N ALA A 22 -6.63 -0.13 -7.39
CA ALA A 22 -6.85 0.90 -6.40
C ALA A 22 -5.53 1.53 -5.95
N ARG A 23 -5.53 2.87 -5.85
CA ARG A 23 -4.48 3.59 -5.13
C ARG A 23 -4.86 3.67 -3.66
N ASN A 24 -3.85 3.71 -2.79
CA ASN A 24 -4.09 4.14 -1.41
C ASN A 24 -4.31 5.66 -1.37
N LEU A 25 -5.57 6.09 -1.53
CA LEU A 25 -5.99 7.49 -1.37
C LEU A 25 -6.28 7.83 0.11
N GLN A 26 -6.05 6.88 1.01
CA GLN A 26 -6.40 7.00 2.41
C GLN A 26 -5.16 7.40 3.22
N ARG A 27 -5.32 8.23 4.25
CA ARG A 27 -4.21 8.61 5.14
C ARG A 27 -3.61 7.45 5.95
N SER A 28 -4.17 6.22 5.86
CA SER A 28 -3.79 5.08 6.69
C SER A 28 -3.78 3.78 5.90
N TRP A 29 -2.65 3.07 5.95
CA TRP A 29 -2.49 1.72 5.39
C TRP A 29 -3.43 0.68 5.99
N ARG A 30 -3.79 0.84 7.27
CA ARG A 30 -4.76 -0.05 7.94
C ARG A 30 -6.15 0.09 7.34
N ARG A 31 -6.55 1.31 6.97
CA ARG A 31 -7.85 1.52 6.31
C ARG A 31 -7.83 0.96 4.88
N PHE A 32 -6.69 1.05 4.19
CA PHE A 32 -6.55 0.45 2.87
C PHE A 32 -6.60 -1.08 2.94
N ALA A 33 -6.03 -1.70 3.98
CA ALA A 33 -6.17 -3.13 4.23
C ALA A 33 -7.62 -3.53 4.55
N ALA A 34 -8.34 -2.72 5.33
CA ALA A 34 -9.77 -2.92 5.55
C ALA A 34 -10.58 -2.79 4.25
N PHE A 35 -10.19 -1.88 3.34
CA PHE A 35 -10.79 -1.79 2.00
C PHE A 35 -10.48 -3.04 1.18
N ALA A 36 -9.24 -3.53 1.23
CA ALA A 36 -8.87 -4.77 0.55
C ALA A 36 -9.73 -5.94 1.05
N TYR A 37 -9.94 -6.07 2.36
CA TYR A 37 -10.84 -7.07 2.93
C TYR A 37 -12.26 -6.95 2.37
N VAL A 38 -12.83 -5.73 2.33
CA VAL A 38 -14.16 -5.51 1.74
C VAL A 38 -14.16 -5.93 0.27
N ALA A 39 -13.11 -5.63 -0.49
CA ALA A 39 -12.99 -6.07 -1.88
C ALA A 39 -13.00 -7.60 -2.00
N GLU A 40 -12.41 -8.32 -1.03
CA GLU A 40 -12.45 -9.79 -0.97
C GLU A 40 -13.85 -10.34 -0.73
N GLN A 41 -14.66 -9.65 0.07
CA GLN A 41 -16.08 -10.02 0.26
C GLN A 41 -16.94 -9.80 -1.00
N TYR A 42 -16.53 -8.89 -1.89
CA TYR A 42 -17.14 -8.70 -3.21
C TYR A 42 -16.51 -9.54 -4.33
N GLY A 43 -15.66 -10.52 -3.98
CA GLY A 43 -15.14 -11.49 -4.95
C GLY A 43 -13.87 -11.09 -5.69
N TYR A 44 -13.19 -10.05 -5.23
CA TYR A 44 -11.83 -9.76 -5.68
C TYR A 44 -10.80 -10.41 -4.74
N ARG A 45 -9.54 -10.48 -5.14
CA ARG A 45 -8.45 -10.94 -4.28
C ARG A 45 -7.24 -10.07 -4.46
N TYR A 46 -6.62 -9.65 -3.35
CA TYR A 46 -5.44 -8.81 -3.43
C TYR A 46 -4.29 -9.54 -4.16
N ASN A 47 -3.75 -8.91 -5.22
CA ASN A 47 -2.74 -9.48 -6.09
C ASN A 47 -1.38 -8.74 -6.05
N GLY A 48 -1.22 -7.77 -5.13
CA GLY A 48 0.02 -7.01 -4.96
C GLY A 48 0.04 -5.68 -5.71
N LEU A 49 1.23 -5.24 -6.12
CA LEU A 49 1.41 -3.99 -6.88
C LEU A 49 0.92 -4.15 -8.32
N SER A 50 0.14 -3.19 -8.81
CA SER A 50 -0.27 -3.17 -10.21
C SER A 50 0.92 -2.83 -11.12
N PRO A 51 0.99 -3.44 -12.33
CA PRO A 51 1.97 -3.07 -13.35
C PRO A 51 1.82 -1.63 -13.84
N LEU A 52 0.65 -0.99 -13.67
CA LEU A 52 0.45 0.43 -13.97
C LEU A 52 1.11 1.37 -12.96
N SER A 53 1.66 0.84 -11.86
CA SER A 53 2.38 1.63 -10.88
C SER A 53 3.70 2.14 -11.46
N PRO A 54 3.92 3.48 -11.51
CA PRO A 54 5.22 4.01 -11.86
C PRO A 54 6.27 3.49 -10.86
N ALA A 55 7.40 3.01 -11.38
CA ALA A 55 8.47 2.48 -10.54
C ALA A 55 8.92 3.53 -9.51
N GLY A 56 8.79 3.18 -8.22
CA GLY A 56 9.15 4.08 -7.12
C GLY A 56 8.14 5.18 -6.81
N SER A 57 6.92 5.16 -7.36
CA SER A 57 5.84 6.09 -6.98
C SER A 57 5.59 6.06 -5.46
N PRO A 58 5.42 7.23 -4.80
CA PRO A 58 5.11 7.24 -3.38
C PRO A 58 3.69 6.73 -3.10
N ASN A 59 2.83 6.77 -4.12
CA ASN A 59 1.44 6.31 -4.13
C ASN A 59 1.28 5.28 -5.26
N PRO A 60 1.74 4.03 -5.07
CA PRO A 60 1.56 2.98 -6.08
C PRO A 60 0.09 2.58 -6.23
N TYR A 61 -0.22 1.96 -7.36
CA TYR A 61 -1.45 1.22 -7.56
C TYR A 61 -1.31 -0.21 -7.05
N PHE A 62 -2.40 -0.73 -6.52
CA PHE A 62 -2.52 -2.10 -6.08
C PHE A 62 -3.54 -2.82 -6.95
N ALA A 63 -3.21 -4.02 -7.38
CA ALA A 63 -4.04 -4.85 -8.23
C ALA A 63 -4.87 -5.82 -7.37
N PHE A 64 -6.12 -6.00 -7.78
CA PHE A 64 -7.08 -6.94 -7.23
C PHE A 64 -7.57 -7.81 -8.38
N ARG A 65 -7.37 -9.12 -8.28
CA ARG A 65 -7.79 -10.10 -9.29
C ARG A 65 -9.19 -10.60 -8.98
N ARG A 66 -10.08 -10.66 -9.96
CA ARG A 66 -11.41 -11.25 -9.80
C ARG A 66 -11.31 -12.76 -9.55
N LEU A 67 -12.12 -13.30 -8.64
CA LEU A 67 -12.25 -14.73 -8.40
C LEU A 67 -13.34 -15.35 -9.28
N PRO A 68 -13.30 -16.68 -9.54
CA PRO A 68 -14.36 -17.36 -10.28
C PRO A 68 -15.74 -17.24 -9.62
N ASP A 69 -15.79 -17.29 -8.29
CA ASP A 69 -17.00 -17.17 -7.45
C ASP A 69 -17.39 -15.71 -7.15
N ALA A 70 -16.75 -14.74 -7.83
CA ALA A 70 -17.03 -13.33 -7.63
C ALA A 70 -18.50 -12.91 -7.80
N PRO A 71 -19.27 -13.39 -8.81
CA PRO A 71 -20.67 -12.98 -8.94
C PRO A 71 -21.52 -13.45 -7.75
N GLU A 72 -21.28 -14.65 -7.23
CA GLU A 72 -21.99 -15.21 -6.09
C GLU A 72 -21.67 -14.43 -4.81
N ARG A 73 -20.38 -14.18 -4.55
CA ARG A 73 -19.93 -13.36 -3.41
C ARG A 73 -20.47 -11.94 -3.46
N ALA A 74 -20.44 -11.31 -4.63
CA ALA A 74 -20.97 -9.96 -4.82
C ALA A 74 -22.48 -9.91 -4.58
N ALA A 75 -23.22 -10.91 -5.08
CA ALA A 75 -24.66 -11.01 -4.84
C ALA A 75 -24.98 -11.22 -3.36
N TRP A 76 -24.28 -12.14 -2.69
CA TRP A 76 -24.44 -12.39 -1.26
C TRP A 76 -24.14 -11.13 -0.43
N SER A 77 -23.02 -10.45 -0.72
CA SER A 77 -22.63 -9.22 -0.05
C SER A 77 -23.62 -8.08 -0.30
N ALA A 78 -24.17 -7.95 -1.52
CA ALA A 78 -25.18 -6.94 -1.83
C ALA A 78 -26.51 -7.20 -1.12
N GLN A 79 -26.91 -8.46 -0.96
CA GLN A 79 -28.12 -8.84 -0.23
C GLN A 79 -28.02 -8.54 1.28
N HIS A 80 -26.87 -8.84 1.90
CA HIS A 80 -26.66 -8.63 3.33
C HIS A 80 -26.26 -7.19 3.67
N HIS A 81 -25.72 -6.44 2.70
CA HIS A 81 -25.27 -5.06 2.87
C HIS A 81 -25.79 -4.15 1.74
N PRO A 82 -27.11 -3.98 1.58
CA PRO A 82 -27.69 -3.24 0.46
C PRO A 82 -27.31 -1.75 0.46
N ALA A 83 -27.12 -1.16 1.65
CA ALA A 83 -26.75 0.25 1.80
C ALA A 83 -25.24 0.52 1.59
N ALA A 84 -24.40 -0.49 1.34
CA ALA A 84 -22.96 -0.33 1.16
C ALA A 84 -22.55 0.73 0.10
N PRO A 85 -23.16 0.81 -1.10
CA PRO A 85 -22.81 1.82 -2.11
C PRO A 85 -23.11 3.26 -1.65
N GLU A 86 -24.06 3.41 -0.74
CA GLU A 86 -24.52 4.69 -0.20
C GLU A 86 -23.71 5.13 1.03
N GLY A 87 -22.78 4.29 1.50
CA GLY A 87 -21.99 4.54 2.70
C GLY A 87 -22.59 3.93 3.97
N GLY A 88 -23.52 2.99 3.82
CA GLY A 88 -24.05 2.15 4.89
C GLY A 88 -23.05 1.08 5.39
N PRO A 89 -23.54 0.11 6.18
CA PRO A 89 -22.71 -0.95 6.75
C PRO A 89 -21.98 -1.74 5.66
N LEU A 90 -20.72 -2.10 5.94
CA LEU A 90 -19.88 -2.90 5.05
C LEU A 90 -19.57 -4.27 5.68
N PRO A 91 -19.35 -5.31 4.86
CA PRO A 91 -18.96 -6.64 5.34
C PRO A 91 -17.78 -6.59 6.32
N GLY A 92 -17.93 -7.20 7.50
CA GLY A 92 -16.89 -7.26 8.53
C GLY A 92 -16.51 -5.92 9.18
N MET A 93 -17.24 -4.84 8.91
CA MET A 93 -16.94 -3.51 9.44
C MET A 93 -17.96 -3.07 10.49
N ARG A 94 -17.49 -2.32 11.49
CA ARG A 94 -18.38 -1.68 12.47
C ARG A 94 -19.28 -0.65 11.79
N PRO A 95 -20.58 -0.61 12.12
CA PRO A 95 -21.47 0.47 11.70
C PRO A 95 -21.02 1.80 12.34
N GLY A 96 -21.12 2.92 11.62
CA GLY A 96 -20.76 4.25 12.17
C GLY A 96 -19.87 5.13 11.30
N GLY A 97 -20.22 5.29 10.02
CA GLY A 97 -19.70 6.37 9.15
C GLY A 97 -18.45 6.03 8.35
N SER A 98 -17.91 7.06 7.69
CA SER A 98 -16.89 7.03 6.61
C SER A 98 -15.53 6.38 6.92
N ARG A 99 -15.37 5.75 8.09
CA ARG A 99 -14.13 5.13 8.57
C ARG A 99 -14.27 3.61 8.59
N LEU A 100 -13.53 2.94 7.72
CA LEU A 100 -13.36 1.49 7.78
C LEU A 100 -12.73 1.11 9.12
N ARG A 101 -13.52 0.46 9.97
CA ARG A 101 -13.10 -0.09 11.26
C ARG A 101 -13.52 -1.56 11.30
N PRO A 102 -12.57 -2.50 11.19
CA PRO A 102 -12.89 -3.93 11.27
C PRO A 102 -13.54 -4.30 12.60
N LEU A 103 -14.41 -5.30 12.55
CA LEU A 103 -14.91 -6.03 13.71
C LEU A 103 -13.78 -6.89 14.31
N PRO A 104 -13.85 -7.25 15.61
CA PRO A 104 -12.83 -8.09 16.26
C PRO A 104 -12.59 -9.41 15.53
N GLU A 105 -13.65 -10.01 15.00
CA GLU A 105 -13.62 -11.30 14.28
C GLU A 105 -12.75 -11.24 13.02
N VAL A 106 -12.84 -10.16 12.25
CA VAL A 106 -12.12 -10.01 10.97
C VAL A 106 -10.78 -9.26 11.12
N GLN A 107 -10.45 -8.82 12.34
CA GLN A 107 -9.28 -8.01 12.62
C GLN A 107 -7.99 -8.72 12.19
N GLN A 108 -7.90 -10.03 12.44
CA GLN A 108 -6.74 -10.83 12.08
C GLN A 108 -6.52 -10.87 10.56
N GLU A 109 -7.59 -11.10 9.78
CA GLU A 109 -7.51 -11.13 8.31
C GLU A 109 -7.09 -9.77 7.74
N VAL A 110 -7.66 -8.68 8.28
CA VAL A 110 -7.27 -7.32 7.91
C VAL A 110 -5.81 -7.02 8.27
N ASP A 111 -5.32 -7.53 9.40
CA ASP A 111 -3.91 -7.37 9.80
C ASP A 111 -2.95 -8.17 8.90
N LEU A 112 -3.36 -9.34 8.42
CA LEU A 112 -2.60 -10.11 7.41
C LEU A 112 -2.55 -9.37 6.06
N LEU A 113 -3.69 -8.86 5.58
CA LEU A 113 -3.72 -8.03 4.37
C LEU A 113 -2.87 -6.77 4.53
N HIS A 114 -2.92 -6.13 5.69
CA HIS A 114 -2.09 -4.97 6.00
C HIS A 114 -0.60 -5.34 5.97
N ALA A 115 -0.21 -6.46 6.58
CA ALA A 115 1.16 -6.94 6.53
C ALA A 115 1.64 -7.17 5.09
N ARG A 116 0.80 -7.79 4.27
CA ARG A 116 1.08 -8.05 2.84
C ARG A 116 1.26 -6.75 2.05
N ILE A 117 0.31 -5.83 2.17
CA ILE A 117 0.39 -4.50 1.53
C ILE A 117 1.66 -3.76 1.94
N MET A 118 2.04 -3.83 3.22
CA MET A 118 3.25 -3.16 3.73
C MET A 118 4.53 -3.79 3.20
N VAL A 119 4.59 -5.12 3.04
CA VAL A 119 5.70 -5.83 2.42
C VAL A 119 5.85 -5.41 0.95
N ASP A 120 4.75 -5.40 0.20
CA ASP A 120 4.74 -5.00 -1.21
C ASP A 120 5.10 -3.53 -1.38
N TYR A 121 4.52 -2.65 -0.57
CA TYR A 121 4.86 -1.22 -0.56
C TYR A 121 6.35 -0.99 -0.24
N SER A 122 6.92 -1.72 0.72
CA SER A 122 8.34 -1.58 1.10
C SER A 122 9.30 -1.87 -0.05
N ARG A 123 8.89 -2.69 -1.03
CA ARG A 123 9.70 -3.01 -2.22
C ARG A 123 9.81 -1.83 -3.19
N THR A 124 8.86 -0.88 -3.17
CA THR A 124 8.83 0.25 -4.10
C THR A 124 9.92 1.31 -3.85
N HIS A 125 10.36 1.49 -2.60
CA HIS A 125 11.17 2.66 -2.21
C HIS A 125 12.69 2.45 -2.25
N ARG A 126 13.19 1.25 -2.54
CA ARG A 126 14.60 0.89 -2.30
C ARG A 126 15.61 1.73 -3.09
N ARG A 127 15.28 2.16 -4.31
CA ARG A 127 16.21 2.90 -5.20
C ARG A 127 16.10 4.42 -5.09
N ARG A 128 14.91 4.94 -4.76
CA ARG A 128 14.58 6.36 -4.87
C ARG A 128 15.31 7.24 -3.85
N GLY A 129 15.45 6.74 -2.63
CA GLY A 129 16.16 7.49 -1.60
C GLY A 129 17.66 7.57 -1.86
N LEU A 130 18.25 6.53 -2.48
CA LEU A 130 19.65 6.58 -2.93
C LEU A 130 19.82 7.61 -4.05
N THR A 131 18.94 7.60 -5.06
CA THR A 131 19.00 8.59 -6.14
C THR A 131 18.81 10.02 -5.63
N ALA A 132 17.89 10.24 -4.69
CA ALA A 132 17.69 11.56 -4.10
C ALA A 132 18.92 12.03 -3.31
N LEU A 133 19.59 11.13 -2.57
CA LEU A 133 20.82 11.43 -1.83
C LEU A 133 21.97 11.80 -2.77
N LEU A 134 22.08 11.14 -3.92
CA LEU A 134 23.07 11.45 -4.95
C LEU A 134 22.76 12.78 -5.66
N VAL A 135 21.49 13.03 -5.99
CA VAL A 135 21.06 14.32 -6.58
C VAL A 135 21.32 15.48 -5.62
N LEU A 136 21.06 15.29 -4.32
CA LEU A 136 21.38 16.28 -3.31
C LEU A 136 22.87 16.61 -3.30
N LEU A 137 23.74 15.59 -3.36
CA LEU A 137 25.20 15.80 -3.43
C LEU A 137 25.59 16.69 -4.62
N VAL A 138 25.05 16.40 -5.80
CA VAL A 138 25.32 17.18 -7.02
C VAL A 138 24.74 18.60 -6.93
N ALA A 139 23.52 18.74 -6.41
CA ALA A 139 22.86 20.04 -6.25
C ALA A 139 23.62 20.97 -5.30
N MET A 140 24.26 20.41 -4.27
CA MET A 140 25.09 21.17 -3.34
C MET A 140 26.40 21.71 -3.95
N LEU A 141 26.80 21.25 -5.14
CA LEU A 141 27.94 21.81 -5.88
C LEU A 141 27.63 23.20 -6.47
N ILE A 142 26.36 23.51 -6.75
CA ILE A 142 25.92 24.79 -7.33
C ILE A 142 26.21 25.99 -6.39
N PRO A 143 25.79 26.00 -5.11
CA PRO A 143 26.17 27.08 -4.20
C PRO A 143 27.67 27.08 -3.87
N LEU A 144 28.31 25.90 -3.89
CA LEU A 144 29.75 25.77 -3.65
C LEU A 144 30.59 26.43 -4.77
N SER A 145 30.14 26.34 -6.03
CA SER A 145 30.79 27.03 -7.14
C SER A 145 30.62 28.56 -7.10
N GLN A 146 29.58 29.07 -6.43
CA GLN A 146 29.34 30.51 -6.29
C GLN A 146 30.08 31.15 -5.11
N THR A 147 30.27 30.39 -4.02
CA THR A 147 30.89 30.87 -2.76
C THR A 147 32.41 30.66 -2.72
N GLY A 148 32.97 30.00 -3.74
CA GLY A 148 34.37 29.60 -3.78
C GLY A 148 34.63 28.33 -2.96
N PHE A 149 35.62 27.54 -3.40
CA PHE A 149 36.03 26.29 -2.74
C PHE A 149 36.86 26.56 -1.47
N SER A 150 36.31 27.31 -0.53
CA SER A 150 36.92 27.49 0.78
C SER A 150 36.77 26.22 1.63
N ALA A 151 37.74 25.97 2.53
CA ALA A 151 37.67 24.83 3.45
C ALA A 151 36.39 24.86 4.31
N GLN A 152 35.94 26.05 4.71
CA GLN A 152 34.72 26.23 5.51
C GLN A 152 33.45 25.88 4.73
N SER A 153 33.35 26.29 3.45
CA SER A 153 32.22 25.95 2.57
C SER A 153 32.11 24.44 2.35
N LEU A 154 33.25 23.77 2.16
CA LEU A 154 33.33 22.31 2.02
C LEU A 154 32.89 21.59 3.29
N LEU A 155 33.31 22.06 4.47
CA LEU A 155 32.90 21.48 5.75
C LEU A 155 31.38 21.57 5.98
N VAL A 156 30.77 22.73 5.72
CA VAL A 156 29.32 22.91 5.86
C VAL A 156 28.58 22.01 4.86
N CYS A 157 29.04 21.95 3.62
CA CYS A 157 28.45 21.11 2.57
C CYS A 157 28.49 19.62 2.95
N GLY A 158 29.66 19.14 3.40
CA GLY A 158 29.84 17.77 3.88
C GLY A 158 28.98 17.45 5.09
N ALA A 159 28.89 18.36 6.06
CA ALA A 159 28.07 18.17 7.26
C ALA A 159 26.57 18.03 6.94
N VAL A 160 26.04 18.89 6.06
CA VAL A 160 24.63 18.82 5.62
C VAL A 160 24.39 17.52 4.85
N TRP A 161 25.29 17.13 3.94
CA TRP A 161 25.15 15.87 3.20
C TRP A 161 25.16 14.66 4.15
N LEU A 162 26.09 14.62 5.11
CA LEU A 162 26.15 13.56 6.11
C LEU A 162 24.88 13.48 6.96
N LEU A 163 24.29 14.62 7.33
CA LEU A 163 23.00 14.66 8.02
C LEU A 163 21.91 13.98 7.19
N PHE A 164 21.78 14.32 5.91
CA PHE A 164 20.80 13.68 5.03
C PHE A 164 21.09 12.20 4.78
N ALA A 165 22.36 11.82 4.65
CA ALA A 165 22.78 10.42 4.53
C ALA A 165 22.39 9.62 5.79
N ALA A 166 22.61 10.17 6.99
CA ALA A 166 22.23 9.55 8.26
C ALA A 166 20.71 9.41 8.41
N LEU A 167 19.94 10.44 8.04
CA LEU A 167 18.46 10.38 8.00
C LEU A 167 17.98 9.30 7.03
N TRP A 168 18.58 9.22 5.84
CA TRP A 168 18.24 8.20 4.85
C TRP A 168 18.56 6.78 5.33
N LEU A 169 19.75 6.56 5.90
CA LEU A 169 20.15 5.28 6.49
C LEU A 169 19.20 4.86 7.61
N THR A 170 18.82 5.81 8.48
CA THR A 170 17.85 5.56 9.55
C THR A 170 16.50 5.12 8.97
N GLY A 171 16.02 5.82 7.93
CA GLY A 171 14.80 5.44 7.20
C GLY A 171 14.89 4.03 6.59
N LEU A 172 16.03 3.68 6.00
CA LEU A 172 16.28 2.33 5.48
C LEU A 172 16.25 1.26 6.57
N VAL A 173 16.88 1.50 7.72
CA VAL A 173 16.87 0.57 8.84
C VAL A 173 15.45 0.35 9.33
N ILE A 174 14.67 1.42 9.49
CA ILE A 174 13.26 1.33 9.89
C ILE A 174 12.45 0.54 8.84
N ALA A 175 12.63 0.82 7.55
CA ALA A 175 11.95 0.11 6.47
C ALA A 175 12.31 -1.38 6.46
N ARG A 176 13.59 -1.73 6.64
CA ARG A 176 14.06 -3.13 6.74
C ARG A 176 13.47 -3.84 7.95
N ARG A 177 13.44 -3.18 9.12
CA ARG A 177 12.83 -3.73 10.33
C ARG A 177 11.33 -3.97 10.15
N ARG A 178 10.62 -3.02 9.53
CA ARG A 178 9.19 -3.17 9.21
C ARG A 178 8.94 -4.32 8.25
N TYR A 179 9.72 -4.40 7.17
CA TYR A 179 9.67 -5.50 6.22
C TYR A 179 9.88 -6.85 6.92
N ALA A 180 10.94 -6.97 7.72
CA ALA A 180 11.22 -8.20 8.48
C ALA A 180 10.07 -8.57 9.41
N LYS A 181 9.54 -7.62 10.18
CA LYS A 181 8.40 -7.83 11.07
C LYS A 181 7.17 -8.37 10.32
N TYR A 182 6.75 -7.70 9.25
CA TYR A 182 5.56 -8.12 8.50
C TYR A 182 5.78 -9.42 7.72
N SER A 183 7.00 -9.65 7.22
CA SER A 183 7.34 -10.91 6.57
C SER A 183 7.30 -12.11 7.53
N ARG A 184 7.63 -11.92 8.81
CA ARG A 184 7.48 -12.95 9.85
C ARG A 184 6.02 -13.24 10.11
N VAL A 185 5.19 -12.21 10.33
CA VAL A 185 3.74 -12.38 10.51
C VAL A 185 3.10 -13.18 9.37
N LEU A 186 3.47 -12.90 8.12
CA LEU A 186 2.98 -13.65 6.96
C LEU A 186 3.47 -15.10 6.93
N ARG A 187 4.71 -15.35 7.35
CA ARG A 187 5.29 -16.70 7.40
C ARG A 187 4.66 -17.54 8.50
N ASP A 188 4.46 -16.94 9.68
CA ASP A 188 3.90 -17.60 10.85
C ASP A 188 2.41 -17.93 10.65
N SER A 189 1.72 -17.18 9.78
CA SER A 189 0.32 -17.50 9.41
C SER A 189 0.16 -18.74 8.54
N GLY A 190 1.25 -19.34 8.05
CA GLY A 190 1.21 -20.58 7.24
C GLY A 190 0.52 -20.44 5.89
N VAL A 191 0.14 -19.22 5.48
CA VAL A 191 -0.48 -18.99 4.18
C VAL A 191 0.62 -18.77 3.15
N ASP A 192 0.70 -19.66 2.15
CA ASP A 192 1.64 -19.52 1.05
C ASP A 192 1.29 -18.31 0.18
N TRP A 193 2.22 -17.35 0.14
CA TRP A 193 2.08 -16.10 -0.59
C TRP A 193 3.29 -15.87 -1.51
N PRO A 194 3.10 -15.51 -2.79
CA PRO A 194 1.82 -15.42 -3.51
C PRO A 194 1.16 -16.80 -3.64
N PRO A 195 -0.18 -16.89 -3.67
CA PRO A 195 -0.85 -18.17 -3.87
C PRO A 195 -0.42 -18.71 -5.23
N ASN A 196 0.00 -19.97 -5.27
CA ASN A 196 0.31 -20.63 -6.52
C ASN A 196 -0.96 -20.57 -7.40
N PRO A 197 -0.93 -19.94 -8.59
CA PRO A 197 -2.12 -19.83 -9.43
C PRO A 197 -2.64 -21.20 -9.92
N SER A 198 -1.90 -22.27 -9.67
CA SER A 198 -2.21 -23.66 -10.02
C SER A 198 -2.99 -24.44 -8.96
N LEU A 199 -3.28 -23.87 -7.78
CA LEU A 199 -3.96 -24.57 -6.67
C LEU A 199 -5.31 -23.94 -6.28
N ALA A 200 -5.99 -23.22 -7.18
CA ALA A 200 -7.32 -22.67 -6.96
C ALA A 200 -8.23 -22.93 -8.16
#